data_AF-A0A8T3LNX6-F1
#
_entry.id   AF-A0A8T3LNX6-F1
#
_cell.length_a   1.000
_cell.length_b   1.000
_cell.length_c   1.000
_cell.angle_alpha   90.00
_cell.angle_beta   90.00
_cell.angle_gamma   90.00
#
_symmetry.space_group_name_H-M   'P 1'
#
loop_
_entity.id
_entity.type
_entity.pdbx_description
1 polymer ?
#
loop_
_entity_poly.entity_id
_entity_poly.type
_entity_poly.pdbx_seq_one_letter_code
_entity_poly.pdbx_strand_id
1 'polypeptide(L)' 'GLCEDVIRPQLDEAIAQGYLTECADYWQITEHGKLFLNSLLELFLAE' A
#
# COMPACT_ATOMS: atom_id res chain seq x y z
N GLY A 1 9.13 10.01 -12.20
CA GLY A 1 8.44 9.20 -11.19
C GLY A 1 6.96 9.45 -11.28
N LEU A 2 6.15 8.66 -10.57
CA LEU A 2 4.71 8.87 -10.42
C LEU A 2 4.46 9.85 -9.25
N CYS A 3 3.42 10.67 -9.31
CA CYS A 3 3.02 11.52 -8.18
C CYS A 3 2.28 10.67 -7.13
N GLU A 4 2.47 10.98 -5.84
CA GLU A 4 1.78 10.28 -4.74
C GLU A 4 0.26 10.35 -4.90
N ASP A 5 -0.27 11.49 -5.35
CA ASP A 5 -1.71 11.69 -5.56
C ASP A 5 -2.35 10.64 -6.47
N VAL A 6 -1.56 10.04 -7.39
CA VAL A 6 -2.04 8.99 -8.31
C VAL A 6 -2.22 7.66 -7.58
N ILE A 7 -1.40 7.38 -6.57
CA ILE A 7 -1.41 6.11 -5.81
C ILE A 7 -2.01 6.26 -4.40
N ARG A 8 -2.41 7.47 -4.01
CA ARG A 8 -2.97 7.75 -2.68
C ARG A 8 -4.19 6.89 -2.36
N PRO A 9 -5.15 6.67 -3.28
CA PRO A 9 -6.28 5.77 -3.03
C PRO A 9 -5.85 4.34 -2.70
N GLN A 10 -4.86 3.81 -3.43
CA GLN A 10 -4.31 2.47 -3.24
C GLN A 10 -3.53 2.37 -1.93
N LEU A 11 -2.80 3.43 -1.54
CA LEU A 11 -2.12 3.52 -0.24
C LEU A 11 -3.12 3.50 0.91
N ASP A 12 -4.16 4.34 0.83
CA ASP A 12 -5.18 4.42 1.87
C ASP A 12 -5.92 3.07 2.01
N GLU A 13 -6.20 2.37 0.90
CA GLU A 13 -6.78 1.03 0.93
C GLU A 13 -5.82 0.00 1.55
N ALA A 14 -4.53 0.02 1.17
CA ALA A 14 -3.52 -0.86 1.75
C ALA A 14 -3.31 -0.63 3.26
N ILE A 15 -3.46 0.60 3.74
CA ILE A 15 -3.42 0.95 5.16
C ILE A 15 -4.70 0.45 5.86
N ALA A 16 -5.87 0.67 5.26
CA ALA A 16 -7.15 0.21 5.80
C ALA A 16 -7.22 -1.32 5.94
N GLN A 17 -6.64 -2.06 4.99
CA GLN A 17 -6.50 -3.52 5.04
C GLN A 17 -5.41 -4.00 6.01
N GLY A 18 -4.63 -3.07 6.59
CA GLY A 18 -3.54 -3.37 7.51
C GLY A 18 -2.33 -4.01 6.83
N TYR A 19 -2.15 -3.83 5.52
CA TYR A 19 -0.97 -4.28 4.78
C TYR A 19 0.19 -3.31 4.92
N LEU A 20 -0.11 -2.01 5.01
CA LEU A 20 0.88 -0.95 5.19
C LEU A 20 0.59 -0.15 6.47
N THR A 21 1.64 0.49 6.98
CA THR A 21 1.56 1.51 8.03
C THR A 21 2.21 2.78 7.50
N GLU A 22 1.55 3.92 7.66
CA GLU A 22 2.10 5.22 7.28
C GLU A 22 2.95 5.79 8.42
N CYS A 23 4.19 6.15 8.10
CA CYS A 23 5.11 6.91 8.94
C CYS A 23 5.28 8.31 8.34
N ALA A 24 5.95 9.21 9.07
CA ALA A 24 6.07 10.62 8.65
C ALA A 24 6.66 10.82 7.24
N ASP A 25 7.60 9.97 6.84
CA ASP A 25 8.35 10.12 5.57
C ASP A 25 8.31 8.86 4.68
N TYR A 26 7.63 7.79 5.10
CA TYR A 26 7.63 6.50 4.39
C TYR A 26 6.44 5.61 4.80
N TRP A 27 6.15 4.60 3.98
CA TRP A 27 5.23 3.52 4.32
C TRP A 27 6.01 2.25 4.65
N GLN A 28 5.54 1.53 5.66
CA GLN A 28 6.15 0.28 6.10
C GLN A 28 5.18 -0.88 5.91
N ILE A 29 5.65 -1.96 5.30
CA ILE A 29 4.87 -3.19 5.18
C ILE A 29 4.74 -3.90 6.54
N THR A 30 3.53 -4.33 6.87
CA THR A 30 3.26 -5.10 8.09
C THR A 30 3.56 -6.58 7.88
N GLU A 31 3.59 -7.38 8.97
CA GLU A 31 3.69 -8.84 8.84
C GLU A 31 2.49 -9.43 8.08
N HIS A 32 1.30 -8.86 8.25
CA HIS A 32 0.11 -9.23 7.50
C HIS A 32 0.30 -8.94 5.99
N GLY A 33 0.78 -7.74 5.65
CA GLY A 33 1.08 -7.38 4.26
C GLY A 33 2.10 -8.30 3.60
N LYS A 34 3.12 -8.77 4.34
CA LYS A 34 4.10 -9.74 3.82
C LYS A 34 3.48 -11.09 3.48
N LEU A 35 2.56 -11.58 4.32
CA LEU A 35 1.86 -12.86 4.08
C LEU A 35 0.91 -12.78 2.88
N PHE A 36 0.37 -11.59 2.60
CA PHE A 36 -0.57 -11.33 1.50
C PHE A 36 0.03 -10.39 0.45
N LEU A 37 1.32 -10.58 0.12
CA LEU A 37 2.05 -9.68 -0.79
C LEU A 37 1.39 -9.58 -2.16
N ASN A 38 0.87 -10.68 -2.70
CA ASN A 38 0.21 -10.66 -4.01
C ASN A 38 -1.05 -9.79 -3.99
N SER A 39 -1.88 -9.91 -2.96
CA SER A 39 -3.08 -9.09 -2.80
C SER A 39 -2.73 -7.61 -2.60
N LEU A 40 -1.63 -7.31 -1.89
CA LEU A 40 -1.11 -5.95 -1.79
C LEU A 40 -0.66 -5.41 -3.15
N LEU A 41 0.05 -6.20 -3.96
CA LEU A 41 0.52 -5.77 -5.28
C LEU A 41 -0.64 -5.55 -6.26
N GLU A 42 -1.69 -6.36 -6.19
CA GLU A 42 -2.89 -6.21 -7.02
C GLU A 42 -3.56 -4.83 -6.85
N LEU A 43 -3.48 -4.22 -5.67
CA LEU A 43 -3.99 -2.85 -5.43
C LEU A 43 -3.31 -1.81 -6.32
N PHE A 44 -2.01 -1.98 -6.60
CA PHE A 44 -1.19 -1.03 -7.37
C PHE A 44 -1.09 -1.37 -8.85
N LEU A 45 -1.58 -2.55 -9.24
CA LEU A 45 -1.55 -3.04 -10.63
C LEU A 45 -2.89 -2.88 -11.34
N ALA A 46 -3.92 -2.37 -10.65
CA ALA A 46 -5.20 -2.05 -11.27
C ALA A 46 -5.04 -0.92 -12.30
N GLU A 47 -5.51 -1.22 -13.52
CA GLU A 47 -5.32 -0.49 -14.80
C GLU A 47 -5.63 1.02 -14.77
#